data_AF-A0A4Q4CSP8-F1
#
_entry.id   AF-A0A4Q4CSP8-F1
#
_cell.length_a   1.000
_cell.length_b   1.000
_cell.length_c   1.000
_cell.angle_alpha   90.00
_cell.angle_beta   90.00
_cell.angle_gamma   90.00
#
_symmetry.space_group_name_H-M   'P 1'
#
loop_
_entity.id
_entity.type
_entity.pdbx_description
1 polymer ?
#
loop_
_entity_poly.entity_id
_entity_poly.type
_entity_poly.pdbx_seq_one_letter_code
_entity_poly.pdbx_strand_id
1 'polypeptide(L)'
;ALAQRRLATDIRRHVDDVATKYIRPGETAEGALIFLPSEALHADLHAVHGGLVQEAARRGVYLVSPGTLWAVLGAMRALMRDVRLRAEAQHLRLEVSKLAEETGRLDRRVANLKRHFADMQQDVQQIEITAQKITAAGARIEAVEMDPPSPMKAAAQ
;
A
#
# COMPACT_ATOMS: atom_id res chain seq x y z
N ALA A 1 50.16 14.63 27.35
CA ALA A 1 50.64 13.27 27.71
C ALA A 1 50.02 12.70 29.00
N LEU A 2 50.25 13.27 30.18
CA LEU A 2 49.74 12.71 31.45
C LEU A 2 48.20 12.76 31.56
N ALA A 3 47.59 13.89 31.17
CA ALA A 3 46.13 14.06 31.19
C ALA A 3 45.40 13.08 30.24
N GLN A 4 45.95 12.84 29.05
CA GLN A 4 45.41 11.87 28.09
C GLN A 4 45.45 10.43 28.63
N ARG A 5 46.57 10.04 29.29
CA ARG A 5 46.67 8.72 29.92
C ARG A 5 45.69 8.54 31.09
N ARG A 6 45.46 9.59 31.87
CA ARG A 6 44.45 9.59 32.95
C ARG A 6 43.04 9.43 32.39
N LEU A 7 42.68 10.23 31.38
CA LEU A 7 41.39 10.13 30.69
C LEU A 7 41.12 8.72 30.15
N ALA A 8 42.08 8.11 29.46
CA ALA A 8 41.93 6.75 28.94
C ALA A 8 41.74 5.70 30.06
N THR A 9 42.38 5.91 31.21
CA THR A 9 42.24 5.04 32.39
C THR A 9 40.86 5.20 33.01
N ASP A 10 40.39 6.44 33.16
CA ASP A 10 39.07 6.74 33.71
C ASP A 10 37.96 6.17 32.82
N ILE A 11 38.07 6.34 31.50
CA ILE A 11 37.10 5.76 30.55
C ILE A 11 37.12 4.23 30.62
N ARG A 12 38.29 3.60 30.71
CA ARG A 12 38.38 2.14 30.85
C ARG A 12 37.63 1.66 32.09
N ARG A 13 37.83 2.33 33.24
CA ARG A 13 37.09 2.03 34.47
C ARG A 13 35.57 2.20 34.28
N HIS A 14 35.13 3.25 33.59
CA HIS A 14 33.71 3.44 33.33
C HIS A 14 33.13 2.38 32.37
N VAL A 15 33.89 1.95 31.36
CA VAL A 15 33.52 0.83 30.51
C VAL A 15 33.41 -0.46 31.33
N ASP A 16 34.35 -0.70 32.24
CA ASP A 16 34.31 -1.85 33.17
C ASP A 16 33.06 -1.85 34.03
N ASP A 17 32.78 -0.71 34.65
CA ASP A 17 31.61 -0.51 35.49
C ASP A 17 30.30 -0.72 34.70
N VAL A 18 30.20 -0.13 33.50
CA VAL A 18 29.00 -0.22 32.67
C VAL A 18 28.75 -1.65 32.21
N ALA A 19 29.78 -2.31 31.68
CA ALA A 19 29.67 -3.69 31.21
C ALA A 19 29.24 -4.65 32.34
N THR A 20 29.74 -4.44 33.56
CA THR A 20 29.49 -5.36 34.68
C THR A 20 28.19 -5.05 35.42
N LYS A 21 27.86 -3.77 35.61
CA LYS A 21 26.74 -3.34 36.47
C LYS A 21 25.44 -3.15 35.70
N TYR A 22 25.50 -2.85 34.39
CA TYR A 22 24.33 -2.40 33.63
C TYR A 22 23.96 -3.30 32.46
N ILE A 23 24.83 -4.19 31.98
CA ILE A 23 24.49 -5.16 30.95
C ILE A 23 24.13 -6.49 31.63
N ARG A 24 22.83 -6.70 31.87
CA ARG A 24 22.25 -7.88 32.52
C ARG A 24 21.33 -8.63 31.55
N PRO A 25 21.72 -9.83 31.07
CA PRO A 25 20.89 -10.62 30.16
C PRO A 25 19.49 -10.86 30.71
N GLY A 26 18.46 -10.62 29.88
CA GLY A 26 17.06 -10.79 30.26
C GLY A 26 16.44 -9.63 31.04
N GLU A 27 17.24 -8.69 31.56
CA GLU A 27 16.74 -7.50 32.27
C GLU A 27 17.00 -6.20 31.50
N THR A 28 18.18 -6.07 30.89
CA THR A 28 18.58 -4.88 30.14
C THR A 28 18.87 -5.21 28.69
N ALA A 29 19.03 -4.18 27.86
CA ALA A 29 19.57 -4.35 26.51
C ALA A 29 20.98 -4.96 26.55
N GLU A 30 21.34 -5.67 25.47
CA GLU A 30 22.64 -6.33 25.31
C GLU A 30 23.81 -5.34 25.10
N GLY A 31 23.49 -4.06 24.89
CA GLY A 31 24.48 -3.00 24.75
C GLY A 31 24.12 -1.74 25.52
N ALA A 32 25.14 -1.02 25.96
CA ALA A 32 25.04 0.24 26.68
C ALA A 32 25.80 1.36 25.96
N LEU A 33 25.30 2.59 26.07
CA LEU A 33 25.95 3.78 25.52
C LEU A 33 26.61 4.58 26.65
N ILE A 34 27.87 4.95 26.49
CA ILE A 34 28.53 5.95 27.34
C ILE A 34 28.66 7.23 26.55
N PHE A 35 27.98 8.28 27.02
CA PHE A 35 28.00 9.58 26.40
C PHE A 35 29.25 10.38 26.78
N LEU A 36 29.92 10.94 25.78
CA LEU A 36 31.06 11.84 25.94
C LEU A 36 30.63 13.25 25.51
N PRO A 37 30.67 14.25 26.41
CA PRO A 37 30.06 15.57 26.18
C PRO A 37 30.80 16.43 25.14
N SER A 38 31.95 15.98 24.63
CA SER A 38 32.77 16.71 23.66
C SER A 38 33.04 15.84 22.43
N GLU A 39 32.67 16.37 21.26
CA GLU A 39 32.96 15.74 19.97
C GLU A 39 34.48 15.58 19.75
N ALA A 40 35.24 16.59 20.15
CA ALA A 40 36.71 16.57 20.07
C ALA A 40 37.29 15.43 20.93
N LEU A 41 36.76 15.22 22.14
CA LEU A 41 37.23 14.16 23.03
C LEU A 41 36.90 12.77 22.48
N HIS A 42 35.74 12.61 21.85
CA HIS A 42 35.38 11.39 21.14
C HIS A 42 36.31 11.11 19.94
N ALA A 43 36.59 12.11 19.12
CA ALA A 43 37.52 11.99 17.99
C ALA A 43 38.94 11.64 18.45
N ASP A 44 39.44 12.30 19.50
CA ASP A 44 40.75 12.03 20.09
C ASP A 44 40.87 10.61 20.63
N LEU A 45 39.81 10.06 21.23
CA LEU A 45 39.79 8.67 21.69
C LEU A 45 39.88 7.69 20.53
N HIS A 46 39.15 7.93 19.44
CA HIS A 46 39.24 7.11 18.25
C HIS A 46 40.64 7.18 17.60
N ALA A 47 41.24 8.37 17.56
CA ALA A 47 42.53 8.59 16.93
C ALA A 47 43.71 8.05 17.76
N VAL A 48 43.73 8.31 19.07
CA VAL A 48 44.87 8.03 19.96
C VAL A 48 44.69 6.74 20.78
N HIS A 49 43.44 6.38 21.07
CA HIS A 49 43.09 5.27 21.95
C HIS A 49 42.12 4.27 21.31
N GLY A 50 42.18 4.09 19.98
CA GLY A 50 41.24 3.21 19.24
C GLY A 50 41.14 1.78 19.78
N GLY A 51 42.21 1.24 20.37
CA GLY A 51 42.17 -0.06 21.04
C GLY A 51 41.23 -0.12 22.26
N LEU A 52 41.11 0.98 23.02
CA LEU A 52 40.14 1.09 24.11
C LEU A 52 38.70 1.13 23.56
N VAL A 53 38.48 1.83 22.45
CA VAL A 53 37.16 1.90 21.81
C VAL A 53 36.71 0.53 21.32
N GLN A 54 37.61 -0.23 20.67
CA GLN A 54 37.32 -1.59 20.23
C GLN A 54 37.06 -2.54 21.40
N GLU A 55 37.83 -2.41 22.48
CA GLU A 55 37.62 -3.19 23.69
C GLU A 55 36.27 -2.89 24.34
N ALA A 56 35.88 -1.62 24.43
CA ALA A 56 34.57 -1.24 24.91
C ALA A 56 33.46 -1.87 24.06
N ALA A 57 33.57 -1.79 22.73
CA ALA A 57 32.59 -2.37 21.82
C ALA A 57 32.47 -3.89 21.95
N ARG A 58 33.59 -4.61 22.14
CA ARG A 58 33.57 -6.07 22.41
C ARG A 58 32.81 -6.44 23.69
N ARG A 59 32.71 -5.50 24.63
CA ARG A 59 32.01 -5.66 25.91
C ARG A 59 30.59 -5.11 25.87
N GLY A 60 30.06 -4.81 24.69
CA GLY A 60 28.73 -4.24 24.53
C GLY A 60 28.62 -2.78 24.96
N VAL A 61 29.74 -2.07 25.15
CA VAL A 61 29.75 -0.67 25.57
C VAL A 61 30.20 0.21 24.42
N TYR A 62 29.32 1.11 23.98
CA TYR A 62 29.60 2.00 22.85
C TYR A 62 29.80 3.43 23.34
N LEU A 63 30.98 3.98 23.05
CA LEU A 63 31.31 5.37 23.30
C LEU A 63 30.64 6.24 22.24
N VAL A 64 29.86 7.24 22.65
CA VAL A 64 29.10 8.11 21.74
C VAL A 64 29.27 9.58 22.07
N SER A 65 29.41 10.42 21.04
CA SER A 65 29.39 11.89 21.14
C SER A 65 27.98 12.46 20.91
N PRO A 66 27.74 13.77 21.02
CA PRO A 66 26.46 14.38 20.64
C PRO A 66 26.02 14.02 19.21
N GLY A 67 26.94 14.07 18.24
CA GLY A 67 26.64 13.72 16.85
C GLY A 67 26.28 12.25 16.69
N THR A 68 27.07 11.35 17.28
CA THR A 68 26.83 9.91 17.20
C THR A 68 25.56 9.48 17.94
N LEU A 69 25.30 10.05 19.13
CA LEU A 69 24.08 9.78 19.88
C LEU A 69 22.84 10.19 19.08
N TRP A 70 22.87 11.36 18.44
CA TRP A 70 21.78 11.80 17.56
C TRP A 70 21.57 10.84 16.39
N ALA A 71 22.65 10.34 15.79
CA ALA A 71 22.58 9.33 14.73
C ALA A 71 21.92 8.03 15.21
N VAL A 72 22.31 7.53 16.39
CA VAL A 72 21.74 6.32 16.99
C VAL A 72 20.24 6.50 17.28
N LEU A 73 19.86 7.62 17.90
CA LEU A 73 18.45 7.94 18.17
C LEU A 73 17.64 8.09 16.88
N GLY A 74 18.24 8.69 15.85
CA GLY A 74 17.64 8.83 14.52
C GLY A 74 17.36 7.47 13.88
N ALA A 75 18.34 6.56 13.92
CA ALA A 75 18.21 5.19 13.42
C ALA A 75 17.15 4.40 14.19
N MET A 76 17.16 4.46 15.52
CA MET A 76 16.12 3.83 16.36
C MET A 76 14.72 4.35 16.02
N ARG A 77 14.56 5.68 15.84
CA ARG A 77 13.28 6.27 15.44
C ARG A 77 12.83 5.81 14.05
N ALA A 78 13.75 5.61 13.12
CA ALA A 78 13.43 5.08 11.79
C ALA A 78 12.93 3.62 11.88
N LEU A 79 13.63 2.78 12.64
CA LEU A 79 13.26 1.38 12.86
C LEU A 79 11.89 1.25 13.57
N MET A 80 11.63 2.04 14.61
CA MET A 80 10.33 2.02 15.30
C MET A 80 9.16 2.45 14.41
N ARG A 81 9.38 3.41 13.50
CA ARG A 81 8.34 3.83 12.53
C ARG A 81 8.03 2.73 11.51
N ASP A 82 9.04 2.01 11.04
CA ASP A 82 8.87 0.87 10.14
C ASP A 82 8.03 -0.25 10.79
N VAL A 83 8.28 -0.55 12.07
CA VAL A 83 7.47 -1.53 12.83
C VAL A 83 6.00 -1.10 12.94
N ARG A 84 5.74 0.17 13.26
CA ARG A 84 4.36 0.68 13.39
C ARG A 84 3.62 0.66 12.06
N LEU A 85 4.30 1.01 10.97
CA LEU A 85 3.71 0.96 9.62
C LEU A 85 3.36 -0.47 9.22
N ARG A 86 4.21 -1.46 9.56
CA ARG A 86 3.95 -2.87 9.29
C ARG A 86 2.75 -3.42 10.07
N ALA A 87 2.50 -2.94 11.28
CA ALA A 87 1.35 -3.35 12.08
C ALA A 87 0.02 -2.97 11.43
N GLU A 88 -0.08 -1.78 10.83
CA GLU A 88 -1.31 -1.32 10.15
C GLU A 88 -1.45 -1.82 8.70
N ALA A 89 -0.35 -2.22 8.06
CA ALA A 89 -0.36 -2.72 6.69
C ALA A 89 -1.19 -4.00 6.50
N GLN A 90 -1.38 -4.83 7.54
CA GLN A 90 -2.27 -6.00 7.47
C GLN A 90 -3.73 -5.59 7.30
N HIS A 91 -4.19 -4.58 8.04
CA HIS A 91 -5.57 -4.09 7.94
C HIS A 91 -5.83 -3.47 6.57
N LEU A 92 -4.89 -2.67 6.07
CA LEU A 92 -4.95 -2.09 4.71
C LEU A 92 -5.00 -3.17 3.62
N ARG A 93 -4.19 -4.23 3.72
CA ARG A 93 -4.22 -5.35 2.76
C ARG A 93 -5.58 -6.05 2.71
N LEU A 94 -6.20 -6.27 3.87
CA LEU A 94 -7.54 -6.86 3.94
C LEU A 94 -8.57 -5.96 3.25
N GLU A 95 -8.50 -4.64 3.50
CA GLU A 95 -9.46 -3.71 2.92
C GLU A 95 -9.31 -3.56 1.40
N VAL A 96 -8.08 -3.56 0.89
CA VAL A 96 -7.80 -3.61 -0.55
C VAL A 96 -8.31 -4.92 -1.17
N SER A 97 -8.15 -6.05 -0.49
CA SER A 97 -8.67 -7.34 -0.99
C SER A 97 -10.20 -7.34 -1.09
N LYS A 98 -10.91 -6.79 -0.09
CA LYS A 98 -12.38 -6.64 -0.15
C LYS A 98 -12.80 -5.76 -1.31
N LEU A 99 -12.10 -4.64 -1.51
CA LEU A 99 -12.39 -3.73 -2.63
C LEU A 99 -12.18 -4.39 -3.99
N ALA A 100 -11.15 -5.21 -4.15
CA ALA A 100 -10.92 -5.99 -5.36
C ALA A 100 -12.06 -6.98 -5.63
N GLU A 101 -12.57 -7.63 -4.58
CA GLU A 101 -13.70 -8.55 -4.69
C GLU A 101 -15.01 -7.83 -5.10
N GLU A 102 -15.30 -6.67 -4.49
CA GLU A 102 -16.42 -5.82 -4.88
C GLU A 102 -16.31 -5.34 -6.33
N THR A 103 -15.10 -4.99 -6.77
CA THR A 103 -14.85 -4.58 -8.16
C THR A 103 -15.14 -5.72 -9.13
N GLY A 104 -14.73 -6.96 -8.80
CA GLY A 104 -15.07 -8.15 -9.59
C GLY A 104 -16.57 -8.52 -9.55
N ARG A 105 -17.27 -8.23 -8.45
CA ARG A 105 -18.75 -8.35 -8.39
C ARG A 105 -19.42 -7.32 -9.31
N LEU A 106 -18.95 -6.08 -9.29
CA LEU A 106 -19.46 -5.00 -10.13
C LEU A 106 -19.27 -5.33 -11.62
N ASP A 107 -18.07 -5.77 -12.01
CA ASP A 107 -17.77 -6.10 -13.41
C ASP A 107 -18.70 -7.20 -13.96
N ARG A 108 -18.93 -8.27 -13.18
CA ARG A 108 -19.92 -9.31 -13.53
C ARG A 108 -21.33 -8.76 -13.70
N ARG A 109 -21.77 -7.85 -12.82
CA ARG A 109 -23.10 -7.21 -12.92
C ARG A 109 -23.21 -6.33 -14.17
N VAL A 110 -22.16 -5.57 -14.48
CA VAL A 110 -22.09 -4.74 -15.69
C VAL A 110 -22.12 -5.61 -16.96
N ALA A 111 -21.38 -6.72 -16.97
CA ALA A 111 -21.38 -7.67 -18.07
C ALA A 111 -22.78 -8.29 -18.29
N ASN A 112 -23.48 -8.67 -17.22
CA ASN A 112 -24.85 -9.17 -17.30
C ASN A 112 -25.81 -8.09 -17.84
N LEU A 113 -25.69 -6.85 -17.35
CA LEU A 113 -26.50 -5.72 -17.82
C LEU A 113 -26.30 -5.46 -19.32
N LYS A 114 -25.05 -5.49 -19.79
CA LYS A 114 -24.74 -5.34 -21.22
C LYS A 114 -25.42 -6.40 -22.09
N ARG A 115 -25.46 -7.67 -21.64
CA ARG A 115 -26.17 -8.74 -22.36
C ARG A 115 -27.67 -8.46 -22.43
N HIS A 116 -28.31 -8.16 -21.30
CA HIS A 116 -29.74 -7.85 -21.30
C HIS A 116 -30.08 -6.65 -22.19
N PHE A 117 -29.23 -5.62 -22.24
CA PHE A 117 -29.44 -4.48 -23.13
C PHE A 117 -29.36 -4.87 -24.62
N ALA A 118 -28.47 -5.79 -24.98
CA ALA A 118 -28.37 -6.30 -26.35
C ALA A 118 -29.63 -7.10 -26.72
N ASP A 119 -30.11 -7.95 -25.81
CA ASP A 119 -31.35 -8.72 -26.01
C ASP A 119 -32.55 -7.78 -26.19
N MET A 120 -32.68 -6.77 -25.31
CA MET A 120 -33.73 -5.75 -25.42
C MET A 120 -33.65 -4.96 -26.74
N GLN A 121 -32.45 -4.63 -27.23
CA GLN A 121 -32.30 -3.96 -28.52
C GLN A 121 -32.80 -4.84 -29.67
N GLN A 122 -32.52 -6.14 -29.64
CA GLN A 122 -33.01 -7.08 -30.63
C GLN A 122 -34.54 -7.20 -30.58
N ASP A 123 -35.13 -7.25 -29.38
CA ASP A 123 -36.58 -7.30 -29.19
C ASP A 123 -37.27 -6.05 -29.77
N VAL A 124 -36.71 -4.87 -29.50
CA VAL A 124 -37.22 -3.59 -30.06
C VAL A 124 -37.18 -3.61 -31.58
N GLN A 125 -36.09 -4.06 -32.20
CA GLN A 125 -36.00 -4.19 -33.66
C GLN A 125 -37.09 -5.12 -34.23
N GLN A 126 -37.37 -6.24 -33.55
CA GLN A 126 -38.40 -7.18 -33.99
C GLN A 126 -39.81 -6.59 -33.88
N ILE A 127 -40.08 -5.78 -32.85
CA ILE A 127 -41.32 -5.03 -32.70
C ILE A 127 -41.47 -4.01 -33.83
N GLU A 128 -40.41 -3.25 -34.15
CA GLU A 128 -40.43 -2.27 -35.24
C GLU A 128 -40.70 -2.92 -36.61
N ILE A 129 -40.06 -4.07 -36.90
CA ILE A 129 -40.32 -4.84 -38.14
C ILE A 129 -41.80 -5.24 -38.21
N THR A 130 -42.36 -5.71 -37.11
CA THR A 130 -43.78 -6.12 -37.06
C THR A 130 -44.71 -4.93 -37.23
N ALA A 131 -44.42 -3.81 -36.57
CA ALA A 131 -45.19 -2.57 -36.71
C ALA A 131 -45.21 -2.07 -38.15
N GLN A 132 -44.04 -2.03 -38.82
CA GLN A 132 -43.94 -1.64 -40.23
C GLN A 132 -44.78 -2.53 -41.16
N LYS A 133 -44.76 -3.86 -40.92
CA LYS A 133 -45.60 -4.79 -41.68
C LYS A 133 -47.09 -4.51 -41.50
N ILE A 134 -47.53 -4.23 -40.27
CA ILE A 134 -48.93 -3.89 -39.95
C ILE A 134 -49.32 -2.60 -40.66
N THR A 135 -48.50 -1.54 -40.55
CA THR A 135 -48.76 -0.26 -41.24
C THR A 135 -48.87 -0.42 -42.75
N ALA A 136 -47.95 -1.19 -43.37
CA ALA A 136 -47.97 -1.45 -44.80
C ALA A 136 -49.16 -2.33 -45.25
N ALA A 137 -49.69 -3.19 -44.37
CA ALA A 137 -50.92 -3.94 -44.65
C ALA A 137 -52.16 -3.04 -44.53
N GLY A 138 -52.23 -2.20 -43.50
CA GLY A 138 -53.32 -1.22 -43.33
C GLY A 138 -53.44 -0.27 -44.53
N ALA A 139 -52.33 0.30 -44.98
CA ALA A 139 -52.31 1.17 -46.17
C ALA A 139 -52.79 0.46 -47.45
N ARG A 140 -52.54 -0.85 -47.59
CA ARG A 140 -53.06 -1.64 -48.72
C ARG A 140 -54.56 -1.89 -48.63
N ILE A 141 -55.08 -2.13 -47.43
CA ILE A 141 -56.53 -2.32 -47.21
C ILE A 141 -57.27 -1.02 -47.53
N GLU A 142 -56.78 0.12 -47.03
CA GLU A 142 -57.35 1.44 -47.30
C GLU A 142 -57.35 1.76 -48.80
N ALA A 143 -56.28 1.39 -49.53
CA ALA A 143 -56.21 1.57 -50.99
C ALA A 143 -57.21 0.69 -51.77
N VAL A 144 -57.59 -0.50 -51.26
CA VAL A 144 -58.55 -1.41 -51.90
C VAL A 144 -60.00 -0.97 -51.64
N GLU A 145 -60.30 -0.41 -50.48
CA GLU A 145 -61.65 0.11 -50.17
C GLU A 145 -62.01 1.39 -50.97
N MET A 146 -61.02 2.05 -51.58
CA MET A 146 -61.22 3.26 -52.41
C MET A 146 -61.52 2.96 -53.89
N ASP A 147 -61.41 1.71 -54.35
CA ASP A 147 -61.69 1.33 -55.74
C ASP A 147 -63.11 0.71 -55.84
N PRO A 148 -64.08 1.34 -56.54
CA PRO A 148 -65.44 0.81 -56.57
C PRO A 148 -65.48 -0.53 -57.35
N PRO A 149 -66.39 -1.45 -57.00
CA PRO A 149 -66.46 -2.75 -57.65
C PRO A 149 -66.70 -2.57 -59.17
N SER A 150 -65.73 -3.02 -59.96
CA SER A 150 -65.82 -3.02 -61.42
C SER A 150 -67.02 -3.85 -61.87
N PRO A 151 -67.91 -3.32 -62.75
CA PRO A 151 -69.11 -4.03 -63.15
C PRO A 151 -68.70 -5.27 -63.96
N MET A 152 -69.03 -6.43 -63.39
CA MET A 152 -68.82 -7.74 -64.01
C MET A 152 -69.57 -7.78 -65.35
N LYS A 153 -68.84 -7.88 -66.46
CA LYS A 153 -69.43 -8.05 -67.79
C LYS A 153 -70.17 -9.40 -67.84
N ALA A 154 -71.49 -9.35 -67.90
CA ALA A 154 -72.32 -10.49 -68.26
C ALA A 154 -71.99 -10.91 -69.71
N ALA A 155 -71.54 -12.15 -69.88
CA ALA A 155 -71.37 -12.80 -71.16
C ALA A 155 -72.57 -13.72 -71.42
N ALA A 156 -73.33 -13.42 -72.49
CA ALA A 156 -74.23 -14.27 -73.29
C ALA A 156 -75.28 -13.36 -73.94
N GLN A 157 -75.61 -13.38 -75.23
CA GLN A 157 -75.23 -14.14 -76.43
C GLN A 157 -75.54 -13.23 -77.62
#